data_AF-A0A661V6X0-F1
#
_entry.id   AF-A0A661V6X0-F1
#
_cell.length_a   1.000
_cell.length_b   1.000
_cell.length_c   1.000
_cell.angle_alpha   90.00
_cell.angle_beta   90.00
_cell.angle_gamma   90.00
#
_symmetry.space_group_name_H-M   'P 1'
#
loop_
_entity.id
_entity.type
_entity.pdbx_description
1 polymer ?
#
loop_
_entity_poly.entity_id
_entity_poly.type
_entity_poly.pdbx_seq_one_letter_code
_entity_poly.pdbx_strand_id
1 'polypeptide(L)'
;MKTEQEDSIESLYQQLTADSLVLGIRRRQSHAEVRYAVSSVGESLRQAAAELISVTDTPRLEAEVLLAFVLETSRAALLTHPERLLTPDQLSRYWILVHRRASNYPLPYLTGRV
;
A
#
# COMPACT_ATOMS: atom_id res chain seq x y z
N MET A 1 22.79 20.23 26.77
CA MET A 1 21.57 20.88 26.24
C MET A 1 21.22 20.28 24.87
N LYS A 2 20.76 19.04 24.91
CA LYS A 2 20.19 18.21 23.83
C LYS A 2 20.04 16.84 24.49
N THR A 3 18.80 16.39 24.75
CA THR A 3 18.35 15.03 25.11
C THR A 3 17.18 15.13 26.11
N GLU A 4 16.01 15.47 25.62
CA GLU A 4 14.74 15.28 26.35
C GLU A 4 13.60 14.98 25.37
N GLN A 5 13.70 15.48 24.13
CA GLN A 5 12.74 15.19 23.06
C GLN A 5 13.02 13.89 22.27
N GLU A 6 14.23 13.33 22.32
CA GLU A 6 14.57 12.08 21.60
C GLU A 6 14.18 10.82 22.41
N ASP A 7 14.43 10.81 23.73
CA ASP A 7 14.05 9.71 24.63
C ASP A 7 12.52 9.51 24.70
N SER A 8 11.76 10.58 24.53
CA SER A 8 10.30 10.55 24.52
C SER A 8 9.74 9.84 23.28
N ILE A 9 10.42 9.96 22.13
CA ILE A 9 9.99 9.36 20.87
C ILE A 9 10.32 7.86 20.86
N GLU A 10 11.50 7.47 21.37
CA GLU A 10 11.91 6.06 21.42
C GLU A 10 11.05 5.24 22.40
N SER A 11 10.64 5.86 23.52
CA SER A 11 9.69 5.28 24.48
C SER A 11 8.28 5.09 23.88
N LEU A 12 7.81 6.07 23.09
CA LEU A 12 6.54 5.98 22.35
C LEU A 12 6.55 4.85 21.33
N TYR A 13 7.66 4.65 20.60
CA TYR A 13 7.77 3.53 19.66
C TYR A 13 7.74 2.18 20.36
N GLN A 14 8.42 2.03 21.50
CA GLN A 14 8.41 0.78 22.27
C GLN A 14 7.01 0.43 22.82
N GLN A 15 6.28 1.42 23.34
CA GLN A 15 4.90 1.21 23.85
C GLN A 15 3.89 0.89 22.74
N LEU A 16 3.99 1.52 21.57
CA LEU A 16 3.11 1.24 20.43
C LEU A 16 3.28 -0.18 19.85
N THR A 17 4.45 -0.79 19.96
CA THR A 17 4.67 -2.18 19.52
C THR A 17 4.09 -3.23 20.47
N ALA A 18 3.99 -2.93 21.77
CA ALA A 18 3.55 -3.89 22.79
C ALA A 18 2.04 -4.17 22.77
N ASP A 19 1.22 -3.18 22.39
CA ASP A 19 -0.25 -3.30 22.37
C ASP A 19 -0.81 -4.14 21.21
N SER A 20 -0.01 -4.45 20.18
CA SER A 20 -0.51 -5.20 19.00
C SER A 20 -0.63 -6.71 19.22
N LEU A 21 -0.24 -7.25 20.38
CA LEU A 21 -0.15 -8.70 20.62
C LEU A 21 -1.39 -9.36 21.25
N VAL A 22 -2.48 -8.64 21.58
CA VAL A 22 -3.57 -9.22 22.39
C VAL A 22 -4.93 -9.43 21.71
N LEU A 23 -5.23 -8.91 20.51
CA LEU A 23 -6.61 -9.00 19.98
C LEU A 23 -6.82 -10.06 18.89
N GLY A 24 -7.21 -11.24 19.36
CA GLY A 24 -7.88 -12.27 18.57
C GLY A 24 -9.22 -11.79 17.98
N ILE A 25 -9.38 -12.04 16.68
CA ILE A 25 -10.62 -12.34 15.92
C ILE A 25 -11.95 -11.83 16.54
N ARG A 26 -12.43 -10.64 16.14
CA ARG A 26 -13.73 -10.40 15.45
C ARG A 26 -14.12 -8.90 15.34
N ARG A 27 -14.73 -8.60 14.19
CA ARG A 27 -15.66 -7.49 13.82
C ARG A 27 -15.10 -6.13 13.37
N ARG A 28 -15.51 -5.84 12.12
CA ARG A 28 -16.08 -4.58 11.60
C ARG A 28 -15.12 -3.41 11.42
N GLN A 29 -14.99 -3.05 10.15
CA GLN A 29 -14.30 -1.88 9.62
C GLN A 29 -14.68 -0.59 10.36
N SER A 30 -13.67 0.15 10.82
CA SER A 30 -13.76 1.58 11.11
C SER A 30 -12.34 2.17 11.17
N HIS A 31 -11.94 2.75 10.03
CA HIS A 31 -11.05 3.90 9.83
C HIS A 31 -9.75 4.03 10.65
N ALA A 32 -8.65 4.16 9.91
CA ALA A 32 -7.52 5.05 10.22
C ALA A 32 -6.35 4.54 11.07
N GLU A 33 -6.08 3.23 11.10
CA GLU A 33 -4.68 2.81 11.15
C GLU A 33 -4.14 2.86 9.72
N VAL A 34 -3.67 4.03 9.30
CA VAL A 34 -2.75 4.14 8.16
C VAL A 34 -1.49 3.40 8.59
N ARG A 35 -1.51 2.08 8.44
CA ARG A 35 -0.37 1.22 8.73
C ARG A 35 0.72 1.67 7.78
N TYR A 36 1.80 2.22 8.33
CA TYR A 36 3.13 2.26 7.72
C TYR A 36 3.66 0.83 7.54
N ALA A 37 2.83 -0.10 7.05
CA ALA A 37 3.16 -1.49 6.85
C ALA A 37 3.95 -1.59 5.56
N VAL A 38 5.27 -1.69 5.72
CA VAL A 38 6.17 -2.12 4.66
C VAL A 38 5.57 -3.37 4.00
N SER A 39 5.32 -3.29 2.69
CA SER A 39 4.70 -4.37 1.91
C SER A 39 5.56 -4.67 0.69
N SER A 40 5.63 -5.93 0.29
CA SER A 40 6.33 -6.30 -0.93
C SER A 40 5.48 -6.02 -2.18
N VAL A 41 6.13 -5.84 -3.33
CA VAL A 41 5.48 -5.68 -4.64
C VAL A 41 4.45 -6.80 -4.86
N GLY A 42 4.81 -8.06 -4.60
CA GLY A 42 3.94 -9.20 -4.79
C GLY A 42 2.69 -9.16 -3.91
N GLU A 43 2.83 -8.79 -2.64
CA GLU A 43 1.71 -8.66 -1.70
C GLU A 43 0.79 -7.50 -2.10
N SER A 44 1.34 -6.32 -2.36
CA SER A 44 0.55 -5.14 -2.74
C SER A 44 -0.21 -5.35 -4.05
N LEU A 45 0.39 -6.04 -5.03
CA LEU A 45 -0.32 -6.38 -6.26
C LEU A 45 -1.45 -7.41 -6.02
N ARG A 46 -1.29 -8.35 -5.08
CA ARG A 46 -2.36 -9.33 -4.75
C ARG A 46 -3.55 -8.64 -4.11
N GLN A 47 -3.28 -7.78 -3.14
CA GLN A 47 -4.31 -7.01 -2.43
C GLN A 47 -5.05 -6.07 -3.38
N ALA A 48 -4.32 -5.31 -4.20
CA ALA A 48 -4.95 -4.41 -5.18
C ALA A 48 -5.76 -5.17 -6.24
N ALA A 49 -5.30 -6.33 -6.71
CA ALA A 49 -6.09 -7.14 -7.63
C ALA A 49 -7.42 -7.57 -7.00
N ALA A 50 -7.44 -7.92 -5.71
CA ALA A 50 -8.68 -8.24 -5.01
C ALA A 50 -9.65 -7.04 -4.94
N GLU A 51 -9.13 -5.83 -4.68
CA GLU A 51 -9.93 -4.59 -4.66
C GLU A 51 -10.51 -4.23 -6.03
N LEU A 52 -9.85 -4.62 -7.12
CA LEU A 52 -10.25 -4.25 -8.49
C LEU A 52 -11.17 -5.27 -9.18
N ILE A 53 -11.42 -6.43 -8.58
CA ILE A 53 -12.25 -7.51 -9.18
C ILE A 53 -13.63 -7.02 -9.63
N SER A 54 -14.24 -6.08 -8.93
CA SER A 54 -15.60 -5.59 -9.23
C SER A 54 -15.66 -4.53 -10.34
N VAL A 55 -14.53 -3.97 -10.77
CA VAL A 55 -14.49 -2.80 -11.66
C VAL A 55 -13.75 -3.03 -12.99
N THR A 56 -13.16 -4.20 -13.17
CA THR A 56 -12.43 -4.59 -14.39
C THR A 56 -12.35 -6.10 -14.55
N ASP A 57 -12.33 -6.55 -15.80
CA ASP A 57 -12.08 -7.96 -16.15
C ASP A 57 -10.59 -8.33 -16.05
N THR A 58 -9.70 -7.34 -15.88
CA THR A 58 -8.25 -7.54 -15.83
C THR A 58 -7.61 -6.97 -14.56
N PRO A 59 -8.11 -7.30 -13.35
CA PRO A 59 -7.73 -6.64 -12.10
C PRO A 59 -6.24 -6.73 -11.79
N ARG A 60 -5.61 -7.85 -12.11
CA ARG A 60 -4.18 -8.03 -11.90
C ARG A 60 -3.33 -7.16 -12.83
N LEU A 61 -3.73 -7.09 -14.10
CA LEU A 61 -3.05 -6.26 -15.09
C LEU A 61 -3.12 -4.78 -14.71
N GLU A 62 -4.28 -4.30 -14.30
CA GLU A 62 -4.45 -2.91 -13.89
C GLU A 62 -3.66 -2.57 -12.61
N ALA A 63 -3.65 -3.47 -11.62
CA ALA A 63 -2.81 -3.32 -10.43
C ALA A 63 -1.32 -3.17 -10.79
N GLU A 64 -0.83 -3.98 -11.72
CA GLU A 64 0.55 -3.88 -12.23
C GLU A 64 0.82 -2.55 -12.95
N VAL A 65 -0.12 -2.07 -13.76
CA VAL A 65 -0.01 -0.78 -14.45
C VAL A 65 0.08 0.37 -13.45
N LEU A 66 -0.77 0.37 -12.42
CA LEU A 66 -0.78 1.39 -11.38
C LEU A 66 0.52 1.38 -10.56
N LEU A 67 1.03 0.20 -10.18
CA LEU A 67 2.27 0.12 -9.40
C LEU A 67 3.49 0.48 -10.25
N ALA A 68 3.51 0.07 -11.52
CA ALA A 68 4.58 0.40 -12.45
C ALA A 68 4.67 1.91 -12.67
N PHE A 69 3.51 2.59 -12.73
CA PHE A 69 3.43 4.04 -12.80
C PHE A 69 4.03 4.71 -11.56
N VAL A 70 3.70 4.26 -10.35
CA VAL A 70 4.22 4.84 -9.10
C VAL A 70 5.72 4.64 -8.93
N LEU A 71 6.24 3.48 -9.35
CA LEU A 71 7.65 3.13 -9.27
C LEU A 71 8.46 3.59 -10.48
N GLU A 72 7.83 4.26 -11.45
CA GLU A 72 8.44 4.71 -12.71
C GLU A 72 9.24 3.61 -13.40
N THR A 73 8.68 2.40 -13.43
CA THR A 73 9.35 1.20 -13.93
C THR A 73 8.48 0.43 -14.92
N SER A 74 9.01 -0.66 -15.47
CA SER A 74 8.25 -1.56 -16.33
C SER A 74 7.51 -2.63 -15.52
N ARG A 75 6.39 -3.12 -16.06
CA ARG A 75 5.69 -4.27 -15.46
C ARG A 75 6.57 -5.51 -15.36
N ALA A 76 7.42 -5.75 -16.37
CA ALA A 76 8.37 -6.86 -16.34
C ALA A 76 9.30 -6.78 -15.11
N ALA A 77 9.83 -5.59 -14.81
CA ALA A 77 10.69 -5.38 -13.64
C ALA A 77 9.99 -5.59 -12.29
N LEU A 78 8.67 -5.36 -12.21
CA LEU A 78 7.90 -5.69 -11.01
C LEU A 78 7.81 -7.21 -10.80
N LEU A 79 7.56 -7.94 -11.88
CA LEU A 79 7.34 -9.38 -11.85
C LEU A 79 8.63 -10.17 -11.61
N THR A 80 9.79 -9.61 -11.92
CA THR A 80 11.09 -10.23 -11.61
C THR A 80 11.51 -10.08 -10.16
N HIS A 81 10.93 -9.12 -9.41
CA HIS A 81 11.27 -8.83 -8.01
C HIS A 81 10.03 -8.66 -7.12
N PRO A 82 9.14 -9.67 -7.01
CA PRO A 82 7.95 -9.59 -6.18
C PRO A 82 8.25 -9.41 -4.68
N GLU A 83 9.43 -9.80 -4.22
CA GLU A 83 9.92 -9.64 -2.85
C GLU A 83 10.36 -8.21 -2.51
N ARG A 84 10.55 -7.34 -3.52
CA ARG A 84 10.98 -5.95 -3.32
C ARG A 84 10.00 -5.23 -2.40
N LEU A 85 10.51 -4.63 -1.33
CA LEU A 85 9.71 -3.82 -0.41
C LEU A 85 9.43 -2.44 -0.99
N LEU A 86 8.20 -1.96 -0.79
CA LEU A 86 7.78 -0.61 -1.12
C LEU A 86 8.05 0.32 0.06
N THR A 87 8.49 1.54 -0.22
CA THR A 87 8.57 2.58 0.80
C THR A 87 7.15 3.01 1.21
N PRO A 88 6.95 3.56 2.43
CA PRO A 88 5.63 4.01 2.85
C PRO A 88 5.00 5.05 1.90
N ASP A 89 5.82 5.94 1.32
CA ASP A 89 5.35 6.92 0.33
C ASP A 89 4.90 6.25 -0.97
N GLN A 90 5.67 5.30 -1.50
CA GLN A 90 5.28 4.53 -2.70
C GLN A 90 3.98 3.76 -2.47
N LEU A 91 3.88 3.10 -1.31
CA LEU A 91 2.68 2.35 -0.94
C LEU A 91 1.46 3.27 -0.83
N SER A 92 1.61 4.44 -0.21
CA SER A 92 0.54 5.43 -0.06
C SER A 92 0.06 5.96 -1.42
N ARG A 93 1.00 6.36 -2.29
CA ARG A 93 0.68 6.82 -3.66
C ARG A 93 -0.02 5.73 -4.47
N TYR A 94 0.46 4.48 -4.38
CA TYR A 94 -0.14 3.34 -5.05
C TYR A 94 -1.58 3.10 -4.61
N TRP A 95 -1.84 3.07 -3.31
CA TRP A 95 -3.18 2.85 -2.80
C TRP A 95 -4.13 3.99 -3.16
N ILE A 96 -3.69 5.25 -3.20
CA ILE A 96 -4.53 6.36 -3.68
C ILE A 96 -5.04 6.08 -5.11
N LEU A 97 -4.19 5.57 -5.99
CA LEU A 97 -4.59 5.23 -7.37
C LEU A 97 -5.52 4.03 -7.41
N VAL A 98 -5.25 2.97 -6.63
CA VAL A 98 -6.11 1.78 -6.56
C VAL A 98 -7.51 2.14 -6.09
N HIS A 99 -7.65 2.93 -5.02
CA HIS A 99 -8.96 3.35 -4.52
C HIS A 99 -9.72 4.24 -5.52
N ARG A 100 -9.01 5.13 -6.23
CA ARG A 100 -9.62 5.89 -7.33
C ARG A 100 -10.10 4.97 -8.44
N ARG A 101 -9.31 3.97 -8.83
CA ARG A 101 -9.70 3.00 -9.86
C ARG A 101 -10.89 2.14 -9.44
N ALA A 102 -10.91 1.69 -8.19
CA ALA A 102 -12.02 0.96 -7.55
C ALA A 102 -13.31 1.80 -7.46
N SER A 103 -13.20 3.13 -7.55
CA SER A 103 -14.34 4.05 -7.65
C SER A 103 -14.79 4.28 -9.11
N ASN A 104 -14.50 3.34 -10.02
CA ASN A 104 -14.77 3.41 -11.47
C ASN A 104 -14.07 4.57 -12.22
N TYR A 105 -13.02 5.17 -11.65
CA TYR A 105 -12.28 6.21 -12.37
C TYR A 105 -11.46 5.60 -13.53
N PRO A 106 -11.48 6.16 -14.75
CA PRO A 106 -10.78 5.58 -15.89
C PRO A 106 -9.26 5.45 -15.66
N LEU A 107 -8.72 4.26 -15.91
CA LEU A 107 -7.29 3.95 -15.74
C LEU A 107 -6.34 4.88 -16.54
N PRO A 108 -6.62 5.24 -17.82
CA PRO A 108 -5.80 6.18 -18.59
C PRO A 108 -5.59 7.52 -17.89
N TYR A 109 -6.61 8.02 -17.19
CA TYR A 109 -6.55 9.31 -16.49
C TYR A 109 -5.75 9.25 -15.18
N LEU A 110 -5.59 8.06 -14.60
CA LEU A 110 -4.73 7.85 -13.43
C LEU A 110 -3.25 7.79 -13.80
N THR A 111 -2.94 7.29 -15.00
CA THR A 111 -1.56 7.04 -15.46
C THR A 111 -1.07 8.05 -16.49
N GLY A 112 -1.94 8.91 -17.01
CA GLY A 112 -1.62 9.89 -18.05
C GLY A 112 -1.27 9.27 -19.40
N ARG A 113 -1.62 7.99 -19.63
CA ARG A 113 -1.35 7.25 -20.87
C ARG A 113 -2.66 6.91 -21.55
N VAL A 114 -2.84 7.39 -22.78
CA VAL A 114 -3.98 7.09 -23.67
C VAL A 114 -3.65 5.98 -24.64
#